data_AF-A0A552FMJ7-F1
#
_entry.id   AF-A0A552FMJ7-F1
#
_cell.length_a   1.000
_cell.length_b   1.000
_cell.length_c   1.000
_cell.angle_alpha   90.00
_cell.angle_beta   90.00
_cell.angle_gamma   90.00
#
_symmetry.space_group_name_H-M   'P 1'
#
loop_
_entity.id
_entity.type
_entity.pdbx_description
1 polymer ?
#
loop_
_entity_poly.entity_id
_entity_poly.type
_entity_poly.pdbx_seq_one_letter_code
_entity_poly.pdbx_strand_id
1 'polypeptide(L)'
;MILSKIPLLGDTNVPLTSTKLFPSKEETENKRPRRRRGKGSGYLITTYSHQAKYGRKYLQTFYQVEFGKRKRSIYLAPEKVDRIRQLDRMGRPINGILEAIDSPKAREVLAEYREFLKNK
;
A
#
# COMPACT_ATOMS: atom_id res chain seq x y z
N MET A 1 -0.37 -62.30 -2.16
CA MET A 1 -0.38 -60.83 -2.32
C MET A 1 -0.90 -60.22 -1.04
N ILE A 2 -0.07 -59.46 -0.34
CA ILE A 2 -0.38 -58.87 0.97
C ILE A 2 -0.91 -57.45 0.72
N LEU A 3 -2.12 -57.14 1.19
CA LEU A 3 -2.62 -55.77 1.33
C LEU A 3 -3.02 -55.59 2.80
N SER A 4 -2.10 -54.98 3.55
CA SER A 4 -2.28 -54.59 4.94
C SER A 4 -3.33 -53.48 5.06
N LYS A 5 -4.29 -53.72 5.94
CA LYS A 5 -5.42 -52.86 6.33
C LYS A 5 -4.88 -51.71 7.20
N ILE A 6 -5.10 -50.48 6.78
CA ILE A 6 -4.67 -49.28 7.52
C ILE A 6 -5.65 -49.05 8.69
N PRO A 7 -5.19 -48.91 9.95
CA PRO A 7 -6.04 -48.56 11.07
C PRO A 7 -6.39 -47.05 11.03
N LEU A 8 -7.67 -46.73 11.12
CA LEU A 8 -8.17 -45.38 11.35
C LEU A 8 -7.95 -45.02 12.82
N LEU A 9 -7.09 -44.02 13.06
CA LEU A 9 -6.77 -43.53 14.39
C LEU A 9 -7.50 -42.19 14.59
N GLY A 10 -8.33 -42.08 15.64
CA GLY A 10 -8.66 -40.75 16.15
C GLY A 10 -10.04 -40.51 16.77
N ASP A 11 -10.64 -41.47 17.46
CA ASP A 11 -11.50 -41.10 18.60
C ASP A 11 -10.57 -40.75 19.76
N THR A 12 -10.35 -39.45 19.99
CA THR A 12 -9.72 -38.97 21.22
C THR A 12 -10.34 -37.64 21.62
N ASN A 13 -11.28 -37.72 22.56
CA ASN A 13 -11.76 -36.57 23.32
C ASN A 13 -10.64 -36.07 24.25
N VAL A 14 -10.20 -34.82 24.07
CA VAL A 14 -9.44 -34.07 25.09
C VAL A 14 -9.75 -32.56 24.96
N PRO A 15 -9.73 -31.82 26.09
CA PRO A 15 -10.65 -30.74 26.37
C PRO A 15 -10.21 -29.37 25.84
N LEU A 16 -11.21 -28.50 25.64
CA LEU A 16 -11.10 -27.07 25.37
C LEU A 16 -10.19 -26.40 26.43
N THR A 17 -8.90 -26.29 26.15
CA THR A 17 -7.94 -25.59 26.99
C THR A 17 -7.41 -24.38 26.22
N SER A 18 -7.83 -23.22 26.72
CA SER A 18 -7.39 -21.89 26.31
C SER A 18 -5.86 -21.82 26.29
N THR A 19 -5.26 -21.95 25.10
CA THR A 19 -3.89 -21.50 24.90
C THR A 19 -3.95 -19.99 24.82
N LYS A 20 -3.63 -19.33 25.94
CA LYS A 20 -3.30 -17.91 25.96
C LYS A 20 -2.17 -17.71 24.95
N LEU A 21 -2.51 -17.24 23.75
CA LEU A 21 -1.56 -16.61 22.85
C LEU A 21 -0.97 -15.42 23.63
N PHE A 22 0.23 -15.60 24.14
CA PHE A 22 1.07 -14.49 24.57
C PHE A 22 1.08 -13.49 23.41
N PRO A 23 0.76 -12.21 23.64
CA PRO A 23 0.97 -11.22 22.60
C PRO A 23 2.47 -11.22 22.33
N SER A 24 2.88 -11.76 21.18
CA SER A 24 4.24 -11.57 20.69
C SER A 24 4.41 -10.06 20.59
N LYS A 25 5.17 -9.52 21.54
CA LYS A 25 5.73 -8.17 21.44
C LYS A 25 6.64 -8.20 20.23
N GLU A 26 6.10 -7.90 19.06
CA GLU A 26 6.88 -7.77 17.86
C GLU A 26 6.72 -6.36 17.32
N GLU A 27 7.83 -5.64 17.47
CA GLU A 27 8.15 -4.32 16.95
C GLU A 27 7.19 -3.19 17.32
N THR A 28 7.70 -2.30 18.18
CA THR A 28 7.51 -0.85 18.01
C THR A 28 7.28 -0.55 16.53
N GLU A 29 6.02 -0.32 16.14
CA GLU A 29 5.70 0.24 14.84
C GLU A 29 6.54 1.52 14.77
N ASN A 30 7.66 1.46 14.05
CA ASN A 30 8.52 2.61 13.83
C ASN A 30 7.62 3.66 13.20
N LYS A 31 7.19 4.65 14.00
CA LYS A 31 6.20 5.64 13.60
C LYS A 31 6.72 6.25 12.31
N ARG A 32 6.00 6.01 11.21
CA ARG A 32 6.43 6.46 9.88
C ARG A 32 6.77 7.95 9.96
N PRO A 33 7.92 8.39 9.41
CA PRO A 33 8.31 9.80 9.46
C PRO A 33 7.14 10.67 8.99
N ARG A 34 6.60 11.50 9.88
CA ARG A 34 5.45 12.33 9.54
C ARG A 34 5.92 13.45 8.64
N ARG A 35 5.34 13.54 7.44
CA ARG A 35 5.62 14.66 6.52
C ARG A 35 5.29 16.00 7.20
N ARG A 36 6.09 17.03 6.90
CA ARG A 36 5.87 18.40 7.39
C ARG A 36 4.44 18.85 7.07
N ARG A 37 3.72 19.31 8.11
CA ARG A 37 2.34 19.81 7.98
C ARG A 37 2.28 21.01 7.01
N GLY A 38 1.17 21.11 6.27
CA GLY A 38 0.83 22.31 5.48
C GLY A 38 1.41 22.38 4.06
N LYS A 39 2.22 21.42 3.60
CA LYS A 39 2.72 21.36 2.21
C LYS A 39 2.00 20.32 1.36
N GLY A 40 0.82 19.87 1.79
CA GLY A 40 0.11 18.75 1.20
C GLY A 40 0.53 17.39 1.76
N SER A 41 -0.27 16.38 1.47
CA SER A 41 -0.06 14.98 1.87
C SER A 41 -0.10 14.07 0.65
N GLY A 42 0.51 12.90 0.76
CA GLY A 42 0.40 11.90 -0.30
C GLY A 42 0.48 10.49 0.27
N TYR A 43 -0.16 9.53 -0.38
CA TYR A 43 -0.23 8.16 0.10
C TYR A 43 -0.61 7.21 -1.04
N LEU A 44 -0.24 5.93 -0.89
CA LEU A 44 -0.64 4.89 -1.85
C LEU A 44 -2.05 4.37 -1.52
N ILE A 45 -2.86 4.17 -2.56
CA ILE A 45 -4.10 3.39 -2.50
C ILE A 45 -4.02 2.29 -3.56
N THR A 46 -4.49 1.09 -3.22
CA THR A 46 -4.72 0.03 -4.21
C THR A 46 -6.21 -0.26 -4.30
N THR A 47 -6.78 -0.20 -5.48
CA THR A 47 -8.20 -0.50 -5.75
C THR A 47 -8.33 -1.43 -6.94
N TYR A 48 -9.42 -2.18 -7.03
CA TYR A 48 -9.75 -2.92 -8.24
C TYR A 48 -10.12 -1.96 -9.38
N SER A 49 -9.80 -2.36 -10.61
CA SER A 49 -10.25 -1.65 -11.81
C SER A 49 -11.77 -1.59 -11.84
N HIS A 50 -12.30 -0.42 -12.20
CA HIS A 50 -13.75 -0.22 -12.23
C HIS A 50 -14.40 -1.13 -13.29
N GLN A 51 -13.71 -1.30 -14.43
CA GLN A 51 -14.12 -2.17 -15.51
C GLN A 51 -13.29 -3.46 -15.51
N ALA A 52 -13.95 -4.58 -15.79
CA ALA A 52 -13.30 -5.87 -15.99
C ALA A 52 -12.86 -6.00 -17.45
N LYS A 53 -11.63 -6.45 -17.70
CA LYS A 53 -11.17 -6.82 -19.04
C LYS A 53 -11.11 -8.34 -19.12
N TYR A 54 -11.81 -8.94 -20.08
CA TYR A 54 -11.96 -10.40 -20.21
C TYR A 54 -12.51 -11.07 -18.94
N GLY A 55 -13.52 -10.44 -18.32
CA GLY A 55 -14.18 -10.97 -17.11
C GLY A 55 -13.35 -10.86 -15.82
N ARG A 56 -12.13 -10.31 -15.86
CA ARG A 56 -11.26 -10.16 -14.69
C ARG A 56 -11.07 -8.68 -14.34
N LYS A 57 -11.17 -8.36 -13.05
CA LYS A 57 -10.77 -7.06 -12.49
C LYS A 57 -9.32 -7.14 -12.06
N TYR A 58 -8.56 -6.09 -12.33
CA TYR A 58 -7.14 -6.04 -12.00
C TYR A 58 -6.90 -5.07 -10.87
N LEU A 59 -5.92 -5.35 -10.02
CA LEU A 59 -5.50 -4.40 -8.99
C LEU A 59 -4.77 -3.24 -9.64
N GLN A 60 -5.18 -2.02 -9.29
CA GLN A 60 -4.56 -0.79 -9.72
C GLN A 60 -4.05 -0.04 -8.49
N THR A 61 -2.77 0.30 -8.52
CA THR A 61 -2.17 1.11 -7.46
C THR A 61 -2.11 2.55 -7.93
N PHE A 62 -2.55 3.46 -7.06
CA PHE A 62 -2.51 4.89 -7.28
C PHE A 62 -1.73 5.58 -6.17
N TYR A 63 -0.96 6.60 -6.53
CA TYR A 63 -0.45 7.57 -5.58
C TYR A 63 -1.42 8.75 -5.53
N GLN A 64 -2.04 8.96 -4.37
CA GLN A 64 -2.94 10.08 -4.14
C GLN A 64 -2.19 11.20 -3.46
N VAL A 65 -2.32 12.41 -3.98
CA VAL A 65 -1.70 13.62 -3.44
C VAL A 65 -2.78 14.66 -3.20
N GLU A 66 -2.70 15.33 -2.06
CA GLU A 66 -3.63 16.37 -1.66
C GLU A 66 -2.87 17.65 -1.34
N PHE A 67 -3.22 18.76 -2.00
CA PHE A 67 -2.67 20.10 -1.77
C PHE A 67 -3.69 21.15 -2.19
N GLY A 68 -3.69 22.32 -1.54
CA GLY A 68 -4.63 23.40 -1.88
C GLY A 68 -6.12 22.99 -1.84
N LYS A 69 -6.51 22.11 -0.91
CA LYS A 69 -7.87 21.50 -0.82
C LYS A 69 -8.28 20.69 -2.07
N ARG A 70 -7.33 20.36 -2.95
CA ARG A 70 -7.55 19.52 -4.13
C ARG A 70 -6.86 18.19 -3.95
N LYS A 71 -7.49 17.14 -4.45
CA LYS A 71 -6.99 15.77 -4.44
C LYS A 71 -6.71 15.30 -5.86
N ARG A 72 -5.54 14.73 -6.09
CA ARG A 72 -5.09 14.20 -7.39
C ARG A 72 -4.68 12.74 -7.21
N SER A 73 -5.15 11.89 -8.12
CA SER A 73 -4.80 10.46 -8.15
C SER A 73 -3.95 10.18 -9.38
N ILE A 74 -2.81 9.52 -9.18
CA ILE A 74 -1.87 9.19 -10.25
C ILE A 74 -1.71 7.68 -10.30
N TYR A 75 -1.96 7.07 -11.45
CA TYR A 75 -1.73 5.64 -11.63
C TYR A 75 -0.24 5.31 -11.53
N LEU A 76 0.07 4.24 -10.81
CA LEU A 76 1.41 3.68 -10.72
C LEU A 76 1.50 2.42 -11.58
N ALA A 77 2.44 2.40 -12.51
CA ALA A 77 2.82 1.17 -13.18
C ALA A 77 3.31 0.14 -12.14
N PRO A 78 2.97 -1.15 -12.27
CA PRO A 78 3.34 -2.19 -11.29
C PRO A 78 4.83 -2.18 -10.92
N GLU A 79 5.70 -2.03 -11.90
CA GLU A 79 7.17 -1.98 -11.75
C GLU A 79 7.66 -0.81 -10.87
N LYS A 80 6.89 0.28 -10.78
CA LYS A 80 7.25 1.45 -9.97
C LYS A 80 6.69 1.39 -8.55
N VAL A 81 5.72 0.50 -8.27
CA VAL A 81 4.99 0.48 -6.99
C VAL A 81 5.93 0.31 -5.81
N ASP A 82 6.86 -0.65 -5.88
CA ASP A 82 7.76 -0.93 -4.76
C ASP A 82 8.72 0.21 -4.48
N ARG A 83 9.29 0.80 -5.55
CA ARG A 83 10.14 1.98 -5.45
C ARG A 83 9.40 3.15 -4.80
N ILE A 84 8.18 3.46 -5.26
CA ILE A 84 7.38 4.56 -4.70
C ILE A 84 6.98 4.27 -3.25
N ARG A 85 6.62 3.03 -2.93
CA ARG A 85 6.32 2.61 -1.55
C ARG A 85 7.52 2.79 -0.63
N GLN A 86 8.73 2.48 -1.09
CA GLN A 86 9.95 2.72 -0.32
C GLN A 86 10.20 4.21 -0.09
N LEU A 87 10.05 5.05 -1.12
CA LEU A 87 10.19 6.51 -0.99
C LEU A 87 9.15 7.10 -0.03
N ASP A 88 7.91 6.60 -0.07
CA ASP A 88 6.84 6.99 0.85
C ASP A 88 7.19 6.64 2.30
N ARG A 89 7.68 5.41 2.54
CA ARG A 89 8.14 4.94 3.86
C ARG A 89 9.31 5.75 4.41
N MET A 90 10.25 6.16 3.56
CA MET A 90 11.37 7.02 3.94
C MET A 90 10.95 8.47 4.22
N GLY A 91 9.67 8.82 4.02
CA GLY A 91 9.18 10.18 4.23
C GLY A 91 9.69 11.18 3.19
N ARG A 92 10.08 10.70 1.99
CA ARG A 92 10.54 11.58 0.90
C ARG A 92 9.48 12.65 0.60
N PRO A 93 9.88 13.89 0.29
CA PRO A 93 8.91 14.94 -0.02
C PRO A 93 8.13 14.62 -1.29
N ILE A 94 6.93 15.21 -1.39
CA ILE A 94 5.95 14.94 -2.45
C ILE A 94 6.54 15.21 -3.83
N ASN A 95 7.27 16.31 -4.02
CA ASN A 95 7.95 16.63 -5.28
C ASN A 95 8.85 15.48 -5.75
N GLY A 96 9.68 14.92 -4.86
CA GLY A 96 10.57 13.81 -5.18
C GLY A 96 9.81 12.54 -5.52
N ILE A 97 8.68 12.27 -4.84
CA ILE A 97 7.84 11.11 -5.18
C ILE A 97 7.19 11.29 -6.56
N LEU A 98 6.65 12.47 -6.86
CA LEU A 98 6.07 12.78 -8.16
C LEU A 98 7.10 12.69 -9.30
N GLU A 99 8.31 13.19 -9.08
CA GLU A 99 9.44 13.04 -10.02
C GLU A 99 9.81 11.58 -10.24
N ALA A 100 9.80 10.75 -9.19
CA ALA A 100 10.09 9.32 -9.32
C ALA A 100 8.99 8.53 -10.04
N ILE A 101 7.74 8.98 -9.98
CA ILE A 101 6.63 8.36 -10.73
C ILE A 101 6.83 8.57 -12.23
N ASP A 102 7.28 9.76 -12.63
CA ASP A 102 7.55 10.14 -14.02
C ASP A 102 6.52 9.60 -15.02
N SER A 103 5.27 9.98 -14.82
CA SER A 103 4.17 9.75 -15.75
C SER A 103 3.63 11.08 -16.25
N PRO A 104 2.96 11.14 -17.42
CA PRO A 104 2.37 12.39 -17.92
C PRO A 104 1.52 13.08 -16.85
N LYS A 105 0.70 12.29 -16.15
CA LYS A 105 -0.13 12.81 -15.06
C LYS A 105 0.68 13.29 -13.86
N ALA A 106 1.76 12.60 -13.51
CA ALA A 106 2.63 13.04 -12.42
C ALA A 106 3.32 14.37 -12.73
N ARG A 107 3.71 14.60 -13.99
CA ARG A 107 4.34 15.86 -14.44
C ARG A 107 3.38 17.04 -14.34
N GLU A 108 2.13 16.87 -14.77
CA GLU A 108 1.07 17.86 -14.58
C GLU A 108 0.87 18.20 -13.10
N VAL A 109 0.69 17.17 -12.26
CA VAL A 109 0.46 17.34 -10.82
C VAL A 109 1.68 17.97 -10.14
N LEU A 110 2.90 17.66 -10.59
CA LEU A 110 4.13 18.27 -10.10
C LEU A 110 4.19 19.76 -10.44
N ALA A 111 3.77 20.17 -11.64
CA ALA A 111 3.69 21.57 -12.02
C ALA A 111 2.67 22.32 -11.16
N GLU A 112 1.44 21.79 -11.02
CA GLU A 112 0.42 22.35 -10.13
C GLU A 112 0.92 22.47 -8.68
N TYR A 113 1.62 21.44 -8.20
CA TYR A 113 2.17 21.41 -6.85
C TYR A 113 3.27 22.47 -6.64
N ARG A 114 4.16 22.65 -7.63
CA ARG A 114 5.22 23.67 -7.58
C ARG A 114 4.62 25.08 -7.60
N GLU A 115 3.58 25.30 -8.39
CA GLU A 115 2.86 26.58 -8.41
C GLU A 115 2.15 26.85 -7.07
N PHE A 116 1.47 25.84 -6.51
CA PHE A 116 0.87 25.92 -5.18
C PHE A 116 1.89 26.31 -4.09
N LEU A 117 3.12 25.78 -4.18
CA LEU A 117 4.18 26.14 -3.23
C LEU A 117 4.72 27.55 -3.41
N LYS A 118 4.65 28.14 -4.61
CA LYS A 118 5.06 29.53 -4.87
C LYS A 118 4.03 30.54 -4.37
N ASN A 119 2.74 30.20 -4.46
CA ASN A 119 1.63 31.07 -4.09
C ASN A 119 1.26 31.01 -2.59
N LYS A 120 2.15 30.47 -1.75
CA LYS A 120 1.93 30.25 -0.32
C LYS A 120 3.05 30.86 0.51
#